data_AF-A0A7S1RJ30-F1
#
_entry.id   AF-A0A7S1RJ30-F1
#
_cell.length_a   1.000
_cell.length_b   1.000
_cell.length_c   1.000
_cell.angle_alpha   90.00
_cell.angle_beta   90.00
_cell.angle_gamma   90.00
#
_symmetry.space_group_name_H-M   'P 1'
#
loop_
_entity.id
_entity.type
_entity.pdbx_description
1 polymer ?
#
loop_
_entity_poly.entity_id
_entity_poly.type
_entity_poly.pdbx_seq_one_letter_code
_entity_poly.pdbx_strand_id
1 'polypeptide(L)'
;MCPLHYYCGGGAAGDDRLSSIDMGNVVRGHPWLYYVHAAIVWGVCLVVQRSVYAAQSRFLALRFRWLKELPLPRANTVLVEHIPESHRSDERLRDFFARSFSAEAVRDARVVRHTGALPKLLAARDLQRRQLREEELLQELL
;
A
#
# COMPACT_ATOMS: atom_id res chain seq x y z
N MET A 1 -10.44 -3.44 -32.92
CA MET A 1 -10.39 -4.62 -33.79
C MET A 1 -11.77 -5.22 -34.04
N CYS A 2 -12.74 -5.09 -33.12
CA CYS A 2 -14.08 -5.68 -33.25
C CYS A 2 -14.80 -5.42 -34.59
N PRO A 3 -14.82 -4.20 -35.17
CA PRO A 3 -15.41 -4.01 -36.49
C PRO A 3 -14.64 -4.72 -37.61
N LEU A 4 -13.31 -4.82 -37.48
CA LEU A 4 -12.45 -5.48 -38.45
C LEU A 4 -12.67 -7.01 -38.47
N HIS A 5 -12.93 -7.62 -37.33
CA HIS A 5 -13.32 -9.03 -37.26
C HIS A 5 -14.69 -9.28 -37.89
N TYR A 6 -15.64 -8.38 -37.65
CA TYR A 6 -17.00 -8.54 -38.16
C TYR A 6 -17.05 -8.44 -39.68
N TYR A 7 -16.37 -7.45 -40.28
CA TYR A 7 -16.40 -7.22 -41.72
C TYR A 7 -15.33 -8.00 -42.50
N CYS A 8 -14.18 -8.31 -41.91
CA CYS A 8 -13.02 -8.90 -42.60
C CYS A 8 -12.55 -10.23 -42.01
N GLY A 9 -13.26 -10.80 -41.02
CA GLY A 9 -12.85 -12.05 -40.36
C GLY A 9 -13.04 -13.30 -41.22
N GLY A 10 -13.97 -13.29 -42.18
CA GLY A 10 -14.23 -14.44 -43.06
C GLY A 10 -15.25 -15.45 -42.52
N GLY A 11 -15.99 -15.10 -41.45
CA GLY A 11 -17.21 -15.80 -41.05
C GLY A 11 -17.01 -17.10 -40.28
N ALA A 12 -15.85 -17.31 -39.65
CA ALA A 12 -15.56 -18.55 -38.92
C ALA A 12 -16.48 -18.78 -37.70
N ALA A 13 -17.17 -17.72 -37.23
CA ALA A 13 -18.09 -17.79 -36.09
C ALA A 13 -19.48 -18.36 -36.43
N GLY A 14 -19.83 -18.52 -37.71
CA GLY A 14 -21.14 -19.07 -38.13
C GLY A 14 -22.33 -18.25 -37.60
N ASP A 15 -23.30 -18.93 -36.97
CA ASP A 15 -24.52 -18.32 -36.41
C ASP A 15 -24.29 -17.60 -35.05
N ASP A 16 -23.10 -17.74 -34.44
CA ASP A 16 -22.80 -17.07 -33.18
C ASP A 16 -22.44 -15.60 -33.39
N ARG A 17 -23.46 -14.75 -33.21
CA ARG A 17 -23.33 -13.30 -33.33
C ARG A 17 -22.38 -12.68 -32.31
N LEU A 18 -22.17 -13.30 -31.14
CA LEU A 18 -21.23 -12.76 -30.15
C LEU A 18 -19.77 -13.05 -30.55
N SER A 19 -19.50 -14.21 -31.13
CA SER A 19 -18.17 -14.54 -31.65
C SER A 19 -17.83 -13.79 -32.95
N SER A 20 -18.81 -13.22 -33.65
CA SER A 20 -18.60 -12.47 -34.89
C SER A 20 -17.69 -11.23 -34.75
N ILE A 21 -17.60 -10.66 -33.54
CA ILE A 21 -16.77 -9.48 -33.23
C ILE A 21 -15.42 -9.86 -32.57
N ASP A 22 -15.24 -11.13 -32.26
CA ASP A 22 -14.06 -11.71 -31.62
C ASP A 22 -13.09 -12.29 -32.69
N MET A 23 -11.84 -12.53 -32.31
CA MET A 23 -10.86 -13.28 -33.10
C MET A 23 -11.40 -14.65 -33.55
N GLY A 24 -12.34 -15.25 -32.82
CA GLY A 24 -13.07 -16.45 -33.22
C GLY A 24 -13.74 -16.37 -34.61
N ASN A 25 -14.05 -15.16 -35.10
CA ASN A 25 -14.56 -14.97 -36.46
C ASN A 25 -13.48 -14.99 -37.56
N VAL A 26 -12.19 -14.90 -37.18
CA VAL A 26 -11.06 -14.83 -38.12
C VAL A 26 -10.69 -16.22 -38.61
N VAL A 27 -10.79 -16.44 -39.93
CA VAL A 27 -10.40 -17.70 -40.57
C VAL A 27 -8.93 -18.02 -40.31
N ARG A 28 -8.62 -19.28 -40.00
CA ARG A 28 -7.24 -19.74 -39.77
C ARG A 28 -6.41 -19.55 -41.04
N GLY A 29 -5.25 -18.93 -40.91
CA GLY A 29 -4.37 -18.61 -42.05
C GLY A 29 -4.77 -17.35 -42.82
N HIS A 30 -5.62 -16.47 -42.26
CA HIS A 30 -5.96 -15.21 -42.90
C HIS A 30 -4.68 -14.37 -43.19
N PRO A 31 -4.43 -13.98 -44.45
CA PRO A 31 -3.10 -13.61 -44.93
C PRO A 31 -2.50 -12.35 -44.29
N TRP A 32 -3.32 -11.41 -43.81
CA TRP A 32 -2.84 -10.12 -43.28
C TRP A 32 -3.38 -9.75 -41.89
N LEU A 33 -4.50 -10.34 -41.45
CA LEU A 33 -5.23 -9.86 -40.27
C LEU A 33 -4.48 -10.19 -38.96
N TYR A 34 -3.83 -11.35 -38.89
CA TYR A 34 -2.97 -11.72 -37.76
C TYR A 34 -1.77 -10.77 -37.58
N TYR A 35 -1.20 -10.26 -38.68
CA TYR A 35 -0.11 -9.27 -38.62
C TYR A 35 -0.60 -7.93 -38.06
N VAL A 36 -1.83 -7.51 -38.39
CA VAL A 36 -2.45 -6.30 -37.84
C VAL A 36 -2.68 -6.45 -36.33
N HIS A 37 -3.11 -7.64 -35.86
CA HIS A 37 -3.19 -7.92 -34.43
C HIS A 37 -1.84 -7.81 -33.72
N ALA A 38 -0.82 -8.44 -34.27
CA ALA A 38 0.53 -8.38 -33.72
C ALA A 38 1.00 -6.93 -33.62
N ALA A 39 0.79 -6.12 -34.66
CA ALA A 39 1.15 -4.70 -34.67
C ALA A 39 0.42 -3.90 -33.59
N ILE A 40 -0.87 -4.16 -33.38
CA ILE A 40 -1.67 -3.44 -32.38
C ILE A 40 -1.31 -3.86 -30.97
N VAL A 41 -1.12 -5.15 -30.70
CA VAL A 41 -0.66 -5.63 -29.39
C VAL A 41 0.68 -5.01 -29.06
N TRP A 42 1.63 -5.00 -30.01
CA TRP A 42 2.90 -4.31 -29.83
C TRP A 42 2.74 -2.81 -29.58
N GLY A 43 1.85 -2.14 -30.32
CA GLY A 43 1.52 -0.74 -30.09
C GLY A 43 1.01 -0.48 -28.67
N VAL A 44 0.08 -1.30 -28.19
CA VAL A 44 -0.45 -1.24 -26.81
C VAL A 44 0.66 -1.49 -25.80
N CYS A 45 1.48 -2.53 -25.98
CA CYS A 45 2.61 -2.82 -25.10
C CYS A 45 3.57 -1.61 -25.01
N LEU A 46 3.92 -1.00 -26.14
CA LEU A 46 4.80 0.18 -26.18
C LEU A 46 4.19 1.40 -25.48
N VAL A 47 2.90 1.65 -25.68
CA VAL A 47 2.19 2.75 -25.01
C VAL A 47 2.12 2.51 -23.51
N VAL A 48 1.70 1.33 -23.08
CA VAL A 48 1.63 0.96 -21.65
C VAL A 48 3.00 1.08 -21.01
N GLN A 49 4.05 0.56 -21.64
CA GLN A 49 5.43 0.67 -21.14
C GLN A 49 5.84 2.14 -20.97
N ARG A 50 5.58 3.00 -21.96
CA ARG A 50 5.88 4.44 -21.86
C ARG A 50 5.08 5.11 -20.73
N SER A 51 3.79 4.80 -20.62
CA SER A 51 2.93 5.35 -19.56
C SER A 51 3.38 4.92 -18.17
N VAL A 52 3.76 3.65 -17.99
CA VAL A 52 4.25 3.12 -16.72
C VAL A 52 5.56 3.79 -16.34
N TYR A 53 6.54 3.88 -17.25
CA TYR A 53 7.81 4.56 -16.94
C TYR A 53 7.64 6.04 -16.66
N ALA A 54 6.78 6.74 -17.40
CA ALA A 54 6.46 8.14 -17.12
C ALA A 54 5.81 8.30 -15.73
N ALA A 55 4.89 7.41 -15.36
CA ALA A 55 4.26 7.41 -14.06
C ALA A 55 5.26 7.09 -12.93
N GLN A 56 6.13 6.11 -13.11
CA GLN A 56 7.19 5.74 -12.15
C GLN A 56 8.13 6.91 -11.89
N SER A 57 8.61 7.59 -12.94
CA SER A 57 9.49 8.75 -12.81
C SER A 57 8.81 9.90 -12.05
N ARG A 58 7.54 10.18 -12.34
CA ARG A 58 6.76 11.19 -11.61
C ARG A 58 6.53 10.79 -10.15
N PHE A 59 6.22 9.52 -9.90
CA PHE A 59 6.02 9.00 -8.55
C PHE A 59 7.28 9.11 -7.71
N LEU A 60 8.46 8.78 -8.26
CA LEU A 60 9.72 8.91 -7.55
C LEU A 60 9.99 10.36 -7.12
N ALA A 61 9.79 11.34 -8.00
CA ALA A 61 9.95 12.75 -7.66
C ALA A 61 9.02 13.17 -6.50
N LEU A 62 7.74 12.77 -6.55
CA LEU A 62 6.77 13.02 -5.47
C LEU A 62 7.15 12.31 -4.18
N ARG A 63 7.62 11.06 -4.26
CA ARG A 63 8.06 10.26 -3.12
C ARG A 63 9.27 10.90 -2.44
N PHE A 64 10.27 11.34 -3.18
CA PHE A 64 11.43 12.02 -2.60
C PHE A 64 11.05 13.33 -1.93
N ARG A 65 10.15 14.11 -2.53
CA ARG A 65 9.62 15.33 -1.89
C ARG A 65 8.92 14.99 -0.58
N TRP A 66 7.99 14.03 -0.61
CA TRP A 66 7.27 13.58 0.58
C TRP A 66 8.22 13.06 1.68
N LEU A 67 9.23 12.27 1.32
CA LEU A 67 10.21 11.75 2.28
C LEU A 67 11.04 12.87 2.93
N LYS A 68 11.41 13.91 2.19
CA LYS A 68 12.14 15.08 2.72
C LYS A 68 11.27 15.95 3.63
N GLU A 69 9.96 15.94 3.43
CA GLU A 69 8.98 16.70 4.21
C GLU A 69 8.43 15.90 5.41
N LEU A 70 8.87 14.66 5.63
CA LEU A 70 8.40 13.84 6.76
C LEU A 70 8.74 14.52 8.10
N PRO A 71 7.74 14.81 8.96
CA PRO A 71 8.01 15.41 10.26
C PRO A 71 8.73 14.45 11.19
N LEU A 72 9.59 14.99 12.04
CA LEU A 72 10.09 14.27 13.21
C LEU A 72 8.91 13.98 14.16
N PRO A 73 8.87 12.81 14.82
CA PRO A 73 9.92 11.79 14.95
C PRO A 73 9.90 10.71 13.86
N ARG A 74 8.95 10.76 12.90
CA ARG A 74 8.80 9.66 11.93
C ARG A 74 10.00 9.51 10.99
N ALA A 75 10.67 10.61 10.66
CA ALA A 75 11.83 10.59 9.79
C ALA A 75 13.09 9.96 10.43
N ASN A 76 13.16 9.87 11.78
CA ASN A 76 14.33 9.38 12.52
C ASN A 76 14.01 8.27 13.53
N THR A 77 12.85 7.64 13.41
CA THR A 77 12.46 6.49 14.24
C THR A 77 12.57 5.21 13.42
N VAL A 78 13.20 4.19 13.97
CA VAL A 78 13.32 2.87 13.35
C VAL A 78 12.60 1.83 14.21
N LEU A 79 11.91 0.91 13.55
CA LEU A 79 11.38 -0.29 14.20
C LEU A 79 12.48 -1.35 14.25
N VAL A 80 12.76 -1.86 15.43
CA VAL A 80 13.76 -2.91 15.65
C VAL A 80 13.03 -4.17 16.09
N GLU A 81 13.22 -5.25 15.33
CA GLU A 81 12.59 -6.55 15.58
C GLU A 81 13.62 -7.59 16.03
N HIS A 82 13.14 -8.73 16.55
CA HIS A 82 13.99 -9.85 16.99
C HIS A 82 15.06 -9.49 18.02
N ILE A 83 14.74 -8.58 18.95
CA ILE A 83 15.66 -8.16 20.02
C ILE A 83 15.99 -9.37 20.93
N PRO A 84 17.27 -9.69 21.18
CA PRO A 84 17.68 -10.73 22.12
C PRO A 84 17.14 -10.45 23.52
N GLU A 85 16.77 -11.50 24.27
CA GLU A 85 16.17 -11.36 25.61
C GLU A 85 16.97 -10.50 26.58
N SER A 86 18.30 -10.59 26.51
CA SER A 86 19.22 -9.80 27.33
C SER A 86 19.07 -8.28 27.11
N HIS A 87 18.57 -7.84 25.95
CA HIS A 87 18.45 -6.43 25.54
C HIS A 87 17.01 -5.93 25.44
N ARG A 88 16.00 -6.71 25.87
CA ARG A 88 14.57 -6.32 25.84
C ARG A 88 14.17 -5.35 26.97
N SER A 89 14.98 -4.33 27.22
CA SER A 89 14.63 -3.19 28.06
C SER A 89 15.02 -1.88 27.38
N ASP A 90 14.26 -0.81 27.64
CA ASP A 90 14.50 0.53 27.08
C ASP A 90 15.97 0.95 27.25
N GLU A 91 16.51 0.80 28.47
CA GLU A 91 17.88 1.15 28.83
C GLU A 91 18.93 0.31 28.08
N ARG A 92 18.80 -1.02 28.09
CA ARG A 92 19.79 -1.91 27.45
C ARG A 92 19.77 -1.79 25.94
N LEU A 93 18.59 -1.57 25.36
CA LEU A 93 18.43 -1.35 23.93
C LEU A 93 19.08 -0.02 23.53
N ARG A 94 18.85 1.04 24.31
CA ARG A 94 19.51 2.34 24.12
C ARG A 94 21.03 2.18 24.19
N ASP A 95 21.54 1.54 25.23
CA ASP A 95 22.98 1.36 25.45
C ASP A 95 23.64 0.56 24.32
N PHE A 96 22.96 -0.48 23.82
CA PHE A 96 23.42 -1.26 22.67
C PHE A 96 23.63 -0.38 21.42
N PHE A 97 22.63 0.44 21.09
CA PHE A 97 22.73 1.34 19.93
C PHE A 97 23.69 2.50 20.16
N ALA A 98 23.76 3.04 21.38
CA ALA A 98 24.69 4.12 21.73
C ALA A 98 26.15 3.68 21.61
N ARG A 99 26.47 2.42 21.96
CA ARG A 99 27.80 1.83 21.74
C ARG A 99 28.16 1.69 20.26
N SER A 100 27.15 1.50 19.40
CA SER A 100 27.35 1.25 17.97
C SER A 100 27.40 2.55 17.14
N PHE A 101 26.58 3.55 17.48
CA PHE A 101 26.35 4.75 16.67
C PHE A 101 26.73 6.07 17.35
N SER A 102 27.24 6.06 18.58
CA SER A 102 27.41 7.18 19.54
C SER A 102 26.17 7.49 20.37
N ALA A 103 26.39 8.07 21.56
CA ALA A 103 25.31 8.42 22.48
C ALA A 103 24.47 9.61 21.98
N GLU A 104 25.06 10.55 21.25
CA GLU A 104 24.33 11.69 20.69
C GLU A 104 23.40 11.29 19.53
N ALA A 105 23.72 10.21 18.81
CA ALA A 105 22.91 9.72 17.71
C ALA A 105 21.60 9.04 18.17
N VAL A 106 21.54 8.57 19.42
CA VAL A 106 20.38 7.83 19.96
C VAL A 106 19.60 8.72 20.92
N ARG A 107 18.49 9.30 20.45
CA ARG A 107 17.62 10.15 21.27
C ARG A 107 16.90 9.38 22.37
N ASP A 108 16.22 8.28 22.03
CA ASP A 108 15.47 7.43 22.96
C ASP A 108 15.32 6.02 22.36
N ALA A 109 15.11 5.01 23.20
CA ALA A 109 14.77 3.65 22.78
C ALA A 109 13.64 3.09 23.65
N ARG A 110 12.58 2.58 23.01
CA ARG A 110 11.39 2.08 23.68
C ARG A 110 11.06 0.67 23.21
N VAL A 111 10.97 -0.26 24.16
CA VAL A 111 10.50 -1.61 23.87
C VAL A 111 8.98 -1.61 23.85
N VAL A 112 8.41 -2.09 22.74
CA VAL A 112 6.97 -2.23 22.57
C VAL A 112 6.44 -3.24 23.58
N ARG A 113 5.42 -2.85 24.34
CA ARG A 113 4.78 -3.70 25.36
C ARG A 113 3.50 -4.30 24.81
N HIS A 114 3.18 -5.53 25.23
CA HIS A 114 1.91 -6.15 24.88
C HIS A 114 0.76 -5.51 25.68
N THR A 115 0.00 -4.63 25.04
CA THR A 115 -1.08 -3.87 25.68
C THR A 115 -2.47 -4.40 25.34
N GLY A 116 -2.64 -5.63 24.87
CA GLY A 116 -3.93 -6.15 24.39
C GLY A 116 -5.11 -6.07 25.40
N ALA A 117 -4.83 -6.21 26.70
CA ALA A 117 -5.85 -6.05 27.76
C ALA A 117 -6.09 -4.59 28.19
N LEU A 118 -5.17 -3.67 27.85
CA LEU A 118 -5.19 -2.28 28.32
C LEU A 118 -6.41 -1.50 27.82
N PRO A 119 -6.87 -1.61 26.56
CA PRO A 119 -8.06 -0.90 26.10
C PRO A 119 -9.32 -1.19 26.93
N LYS A 120 -9.51 -2.45 27.34
CA LYS A 120 -10.66 -2.85 28.17
C LYS A 120 -10.61 -2.17 29.55
N LEU A 121 -9.43 -2.16 30.17
CA LEU A 121 -9.22 -1.52 31.47
C LEU A 121 -9.36 0.00 31.40
N LEU A 122 -8.88 0.62 30.32
CA LEU A 122 -9.06 2.06 30.09
C LEU A 122 -10.54 2.42 29.92
N ALA A 123 -11.30 1.64 29.14
CA ALA A 123 -12.73 1.86 28.97
C ALA A 123 -13.50 1.76 30.29
N ALA A 124 -13.19 0.75 31.12
CA ALA A 124 -13.80 0.59 32.44
C ALA A 124 -13.48 1.76 33.38
N ARG A 125 -12.21 2.19 33.43
CA ARG A 125 -11.78 3.35 34.22
C ARG A 125 -12.49 4.63 33.76
N ASP A 126 -12.59 4.84 32.45
CA ASP A 126 -13.19 6.06 31.90
C ASP A 126 -14.70 6.11 32.15
N LEU A 127 -15.38 4.97 32.15
CA LEU A 127 -16.77 4.86 32.57
C LEU A 127 -16.96 5.25 34.04
N GLN A 128 -16.17 4.66 34.94
CA GLN A 128 -16.25 4.97 36.37
C GLN A 128 -15.97 6.44 36.69
N ARG A 129 -14.98 7.04 36.00
CA ARG A 129 -14.69 8.48 36.14
C ARG A 129 -15.83 9.38 35.70
N ARG A 130 -16.61 8.97 34.69
CA ARG A 130 -17.80 9.74 34.26
C ARG A 130 -18.90 9.66 35.31
N GLN A 131 -19.16 8.48 35.85
CA GLN A 131 -20.17 8.26 36.90
C GLN A 131 -19.86 9.10 38.15
N LEU A 132 -18.61 9.07 38.63
CA LEU A 132 -18.22 9.87 39.79
C LEU A 132 -18.40 11.37 39.55
N ARG A 133 -18.04 11.87 38.36
CA ARG A 133 -18.21 13.28 38.02
C ARG A 133 -19.68 13.69 37.95
N GLU A 134 -20.54 12.81 37.44
CA GLU A 134 -22.00 13.04 37.43
C GLU A 134 -22.55 13.10 38.85
N GLU A 135 -22.12 12.20 39.74
CA GLU A 135 -22.50 12.20 41.16
C GLU A 135 -22.02 13.46 41.90
N GLU A 136 -20.78 13.90 41.67
CA GLU A 136 -20.22 15.14 42.25
C GLU A 136 -21.04 16.37 41.81
N LEU A 137 -21.38 16.48 40.54
CA LEU A 137 -22.19 17.58 40.01
C LEU A 137 -23.62 17.58 40.59
N LEU A 138 -24.21 16.39 40.79
CA LEU A 138 -25.52 16.27 41.41
C LEU A 138 -25.49 16.69 42.89
N GLN A 139 -24.39 16.44 43.60
CA GLN A 139 -24.20 16.89 44.98
C GLN A 139 -23.99 18.41 45.08
N GLU A 140 -23.31 19.04 44.12
CA GLU A 140 -23.13 20.51 44.10
C GLU A 140 -24.42 21.28 43.76
N LEU A 141 -25.41 20.61 43.15
CA LEU A 141 -26.70 21.20 42.77
C LEU A 141 -27.79 21.08 43.86
N LEU A 142 -27.55 20.31 44.92
CA LEU A 142 -28.45 20.09 46.06
C LEU A 142 -28.09 20.96 47.25
#